data_AF-A0A2K9NIB3-F1
#
_entry.id   AF-A0A2K9NIB3-F1
#
_cell.length_a   1.000
_cell.length_b   1.000
_cell.length_c   1.000
_cell.angle_alpha   90.00
_cell.angle_beta   90.00
_cell.angle_gamma   90.00
#
_symmetry.space_group_name_H-M   'P 1'
#
loop_
_entity.id
_entity.type
_entity.pdbx_description
1 polymer ?
#
loop_
_entity_poly.entity_id
_entity_poly.type
_entity_poly.pdbx_seq_one_letter_code
_entity_poly.pdbx_strand_id
1 'polypeptide(L)'
;MRADKKLILATLSLLLAGSALASPDPAMDAKVAELQAGWAHVKYEVKGEDAQLADMEGLANQAKTVTAAYPGKAEPLIWEAIILSSEAGIKGGMGALSLVKEAKAKLEAAEQIDPTALDGSVNTSLGSLYYQVPGFPIGFGSDKKAKAYLEKALAQNPDGIDPNYFYGDFLFRQGEYAKARDVLNHALAAAPRPGREVADAGRREEINAVLAQIETKVARR
;
A
#
# COMPACT_ATOMS: atom_id res chain seq x y z
N MET A 1 -2.90 -5.35 -33.96
CA MET A 1 -3.65 -4.68 -32.88
C MET A 1 -2.80 -4.70 -31.62
N ARG A 2 -2.23 -3.56 -31.24
CA ARG A 2 -1.57 -3.40 -29.93
C ARG A 2 -2.68 -3.17 -28.92
N ALA A 3 -2.81 -4.06 -27.93
CA ALA A 3 -3.71 -3.84 -26.82
C ALA A 3 -3.24 -2.63 -26.02
N ASP A 4 -4.11 -1.63 -25.88
CA ASP A 4 -3.90 -0.52 -24.95
C ASP A 4 -3.80 -1.10 -23.53
N LYS A 5 -2.56 -1.24 -23.05
CA LYS A 5 -2.29 -1.56 -21.66
C LYS A 5 -2.61 -0.31 -20.84
N LYS A 6 -3.86 -0.17 -20.37
CA LYS A 6 -4.15 0.70 -19.23
C LYS A 6 -3.18 0.27 -18.10
N LEU A 7 -2.35 1.19 -17.63
CA LEU A 7 -1.51 0.93 -16.44
C LEU A 7 -2.46 0.77 -15.26
N ILE A 8 -2.78 -0.47 -14.90
CA ILE A 8 -3.44 -0.79 -13.64
C ILE A 8 -2.35 -0.78 -12.57
N LEU A 9 -2.12 0.40 -11.98
CA LEU A 9 -1.36 0.53 -10.73
C LEU A 9 -2.24 -0.04 -9.62
N ALA A 10 -1.87 -1.20 -9.09
CA ALA A 10 -2.57 -1.83 -7.97
C ALA A 10 -2.32 -0.98 -6.72
N THR A 11 -3.26 -0.14 -6.34
CA THR A 11 -3.08 0.86 -5.27
C THR A 11 -2.61 0.23 -3.95
N LEU A 12 -1.53 0.78 -3.39
CA LEU A 12 -0.98 0.40 -2.08
C LEU A 12 -2.04 0.58 -0.98
N SER A 13 -2.16 -0.39 -0.08
CA SER A 13 -2.97 -0.28 1.13
C SER A 13 -2.16 -0.86 2.27
N LEU A 14 -1.76 -0.05 3.23
CA LEU A 14 -1.10 -0.57 4.41
C LEU A 14 -1.90 -0.20 5.65
N LEU A 15 -2.11 -1.15 6.55
CA LEU A 15 -1.73 -1.12 7.97
C LEU A 15 -2.64 -1.93 8.90
N LEU A 16 -2.04 -2.71 9.81
CA LEU A 16 -2.32 -2.63 11.25
C LEU A 16 -1.52 -3.64 12.05
N ALA A 17 -1.19 -3.15 13.24
CA ALA A 17 -0.51 -3.82 14.33
C ALA A 17 -1.47 -4.66 15.17
N GLY A 18 -0.98 -5.85 15.53
CA GLY A 18 -1.29 -6.38 16.84
C GLY A 18 -0.62 -5.46 17.87
N SER A 19 -1.41 -4.82 18.74
CA SER A 19 -0.93 -4.10 19.91
C SER A 19 0.36 -3.30 19.70
N ALA A 20 0.40 -2.40 18.71
CA ALA A 20 1.42 -1.36 18.72
C ALA A 20 1.27 -0.61 20.05
N LEU A 21 2.36 -0.51 20.82
CA LEU A 21 2.42 0.46 21.90
C LEU A 21 2.01 1.79 21.28
N ALA A 22 0.88 2.33 21.75
CA ALA A 22 0.41 3.65 21.34
C ALA A 22 1.61 4.61 21.40
N SER A 23 1.75 5.46 20.39
CA SER A 23 2.76 6.51 20.43
C SER A 23 2.60 7.28 21.75
N PRO A 24 3.66 7.88 22.32
CA PRO A 24 3.50 8.74 23.49
C PRO A 24 2.61 9.98 23.22
N ASP A 25 2.02 10.11 22.02
CA ASP A 25 1.10 11.16 21.60
C ASP A 25 -0.27 10.59 21.16
N PRO A 26 -1.22 10.43 22.11
CA PRO A 26 -2.56 9.92 21.81
C PRO A 26 -3.37 10.81 20.83
N ALA A 27 -3.05 12.11 20.75
CA ALA A 27 -3.74 13.02 19.83
C ALA A 27 -3.30 12.78 18.39
N MET A 28 -1.99 12.57 18.17
CA MET A 28 -1.46 12.13 16.88
C MET A 28 -2.04 10.78 16.49
N ASP A 29 -2.06 9.82 17.41
CA ASP A 29 -2.59 8.47 17.16
C ASP A 29 -4.06 8.52 16.69
N ALA A 30 -4.87 9.36 17.34
CA ALA A 30 -6.26 9.58 16.92
C ALA A 30 -6.35 10.18 15.50
N LYS A 31 -5.48 11.13 15.15
CA LYS A 31 -5.43 11.71 13.79
C LYS A 31 -4.96 10.72 12.74
N VAL A 32 -3.98 9.90 13.08
CA VAL A 32 -3.56 8.78 12.24
C VAL A 32 -4.72 7.81 12.04
N ALA A 33 -5.44 7.42 13.10
CA ALA A 33 -6.61 6.56 13.04
C ALA A 33 -7.71 7.10 12.11
N GLU A 34 -8.00 8.41 12.19
CA GLU A 34 -8.94 9.10 11.27
C GLU A 34 -8.52 8.94 9.80
N LEU A 35 -7.22 9.14 9.49
CA LEU A 35 -6.70 8.95 8.13
C LEU A 35 -6.83 7.50 7.65
N GLN A 36 -6.60 6.51 8.52
CA GLN A 36 -6.73 5.10 8.15
C GLN A 36 -8.18 4.74 7.78
N ALA A 37 -9.12 5.17 8.61
CA ALA A 37 -10.53 4.91 8.42
C ALA A 37 -11.04 5.62 7.15
N GLY A 38 -10.68 6.90 6.98
CA GLY A 38 -11.00 7.66 5.77
C GLY A 38 -10.44 7.00 4.51
N TRP A 39 -9.17 6.57 4.56
CA TRP A 39 -8.54 5.90 3.43
C TRP A 39 -9.25 4.59 3.08
N ALA A 40 -9.60 3.76 4.07
CA ALA A 40 -10.29 2.49 3.84
C ALA A 40 -11.68 2.70 3.24
N HIS A 41 -12.43 3.68 3.74
CA HIS A 41 -13.73 4.08 3.20
C HIS A 41 -13.61 4.48 1.73
N VAL A 42 -12.73 5.44 1.41
CA VAL A 42 -12.56 5.94 0.04
C VAL A 42 -12.09 4.82 -0.89
N LYS A 43 -11.11 4.01 -0.46
CA LYS A 43 -10.53 2.93 -1.26
C LYS A 43 -11.55 1.83 -1.60
N TYR A 44 -12.36 1.39 -0.64
CA TYR A 44 -13.14 0.15 -0.77
C TYR A 44 -14.65 0.37 -0.89
N GLU A 45 -15.18 1.42 -0.27
CA GLU A 45 -16.64 1.64 -0.18
C GLU A 45 -17.16 2.65 -1.20
N VAL A 46 -16.41 3.74 -1.44
CA VAL A 46 -16.79 4.76 -2.44
C VAL A 46 -16.81 4.16 -3.85
N LYS A 47 -17.89 4.42 -4.59
CA LYS A 47 -18.12 3.88 -5.94
C LYS A 47 -18.03 4.99 -6.98
N GLY A 48 -17.41 4.66 -8.10
CA GLY A 48 -17.16 5.58 -9.21
C GLY A 48 -15.81 6.26 -9.09
N GLU A 49 -15.02 6.21 -10.17
CA GLU A 49 -13.63 6.71 -10.18
C GLU A 49 -13.57 8.22 -9.89
N ASP A 50 -14.49 9.03 -10.41
CA ASP A 50 -14.51 10.48 -10.18
C ASP A 50 -14.76 10.85 -8.71
N ALA A 51 -15.74 10.20 -8.07
CA ALA A 51 -16.04 10.39 -6.65
C ALA A 51 -14.88 9.90 -5.78
N GLN A 52 -14.36 8.72 -6.09
CA GLN A 52 -13.22 8.14 -5.38
C GLN A 52 -11.97 9.03 -5.48
N LEU A 53 -11.70 9.61 -6.65
CA LEU A 53 -10.59 10.54 -6.85
C LEU A 53 -10.79 11.82 -6.04
N ALA A 54 -11.96 12.45 -6.11
CA ALA A 54 -12.26 13.67 -5.39
C ALA A 54 -12.12 13.49 -3.86
N ASP A 55 -12.65 12.39 -3.33
CA ASP A 55 -12.56 12.07 -1.90
C ASP A 55 -11.12 11.73 -1.48
N MET A 56 -10.35 11.04 -2.34
CA MET A 56 -8.95 10.72 -2.07
C MET A 56 -8.07 11.99 -2.11
N GLU A 57 -8.34 12.94 -3.01
CA GLU A 57 -7.68 14.25 -3.04
C GLU A 57 -8.00 15.08 -1.78
N GLY A 58 -9.24 15.04 -1.31
CA GLY A 58 -9.65 15.64 -0.03
C GLY A 58 -8.87 15.03 1.15
N LEU A 59 -8.77 13.70 1.18
CA LEU A 59 -8.05 12.98 2.21
C LEU A 59 -6.53 13.23 2.15
N ALA A 60 -5.94 13.35 0.96
CA ALA A 60 -4.53 13.69 0.79
C ALA A 60 -4.21 15.08 1.40
N ASN A 61 -5.10 16.05 1.21
CA ASN A 61 -4.96 17.37 1.83
C ASN A 61 -5.06 17.29 3.36
N GLN A 62 -5.98 16.49 3.91
CA GLN A 62 -6.07 16.26 5.35
C GLN A 62 -4.80 15.61 5.89
N ALA A 63 -4.28 14.58 5.22
CA ALA A 63 -3.05 13.90 5.61
C ALA A 63 -1.86 14.85 5.65
N LYS A 64 -1.73 15.73 4.65
CA LYS A 64 -0.71 16.78 4.63
C LYS A 64 -0.81 17.74 5.82
N THR A 65 -2.02 18.14 6.22
CA THR A 65 -2.23 18.95 7.43
C THR A 65 -1.80 18.21 8.69
N VAL A 66 -2.10 16.92 8.80
CA VAL A 66 -1.65 16.10 9.95
C VAL A 66 -0.13 15.98 9.97
N THR A 67 0.52 15.67 8.85
CA THR A 67 1.99 15.63 8.76
C THR A 67 2.63 16.96 9.18
N ALA A 68 2.06 18.09 8.75
CA ALA A 68 2.57 19.40 9.12
C ALA A 68 2.42 19.73 10.62
N ALA A 69 1.37 19.21 11.27
CA ALA A 69 1.13 19.39 12.70
C ALA A 69 2.07 18.55 13.58
N TYR A 70 2.63 17.46 13.05
CA TYR A 70 3.45 16.50 13.78
C TYR A 70 4.84 16.32 13.12
N PRO A 71 5.70 17.37 13.10
CA PRO A 71 7.01 17.28 12.50
C PRO A 71 7.89 16.23 13.21
N GLY A 72 8.63 15.45 12.42
CA GLY A 72 9.53 14.42 12.96
C GLY A 72 8.84 13.14 13.44
N LYS A 73 7.55 12.94 13.09
CA LYS A 73 6.83 11.68 13.33
C LYS A 73 6.74 10.85 12.05
N ALA A 74 7.03 9.56 12.14
CA ALA A 74 7.03 8.66 10.99
C ALA A 74 5.60 8.30 10.57
N GLU A 75 4.69 8.17 11.54
CA GLU A 75 3.35 7.65 11.35
C GLU A 75 2.49 8.53 10.41
N PRO A 76 2.44 9.88 10.58
CA PRO A 76 1.75 10.75 9.63
C PRO A 76 2.36 10.72 8.23
N LEU A 77 3.69 10.69 8.13
CA LEU A 77 4.40 10.60 6.84
C LEU A 77 4.06 9.33 6.07
N ILE A 78 4.00 8.19 6.77
CA ILE A 78 3.62 6.90 6.19
C ILE A 78 2.19 6.96 5.65
N TRP A 79 1.26 7.52 6.42
CA TRP A 79 -0.14 7.62 5.99
C TRP A 79 -0.36 8.57 4.83
N GLU A 80 0.27 9.74 4.85
CA GLU A 80 0.26 10.65 3.71
C GLU A 80 0.79 9.96 2.45
N ALA A 81 1.88 9.19 2.57
CA ALA A 81 2.42 8.46 1.43
C ALA A 81 1.48 7.37 0.89
N ILE A 82 0.80 6.61 1.77
CA ILE A 82 -0.18 5.59 1.36
C ILE A 82 -1.34 6.23 0.61
N ILE A 83 -1.85 7.36 1.12
CA ILE A 83 -2.96 8.10 0.52
C ILE A 83 -2.54 8.68 -0.84
N LEU A 84 -1.37 9.33 -0.93
CA LEU A 84 -0.83 9.85 -2.19
C LEU A 84 -0.60 8.73 -3.23
N SER A 85 -0.11 7.56 -2.79
CA SER A 85 0.08 6.39 -3.66
C SER A 85 -1.26 5.85 -4.17
N SER A 86 -2.30 5.92 -3.35
CA SER A 86 -3.66 5.51 -3.70
C SER A 86 -4.30 6.49 -4.69
N GLU A 87 -4.20 7.80 -4.43
CA GLU A 87 -4.63 8.86 -5.34
C GLU A 87 -3.96 8.68 -6.71
N ALA A 88 -2.65 8.44 -6.73
CA ALA A 88 -1.90 8.24 -7.97
C ALA A 88 -2.45 7.07 -8.81
N GLY A 89 -2.84 5.96 -8.17
CA GLY A 89 -3.39 4.82 -8.88
C GLY A 89 -4.79 5.06 -9.44
N ILE A 90 -5.60 5.89 -8.78
CA ILE A 90 -6.93 6.31 -9.29
C ILE A 90 -6.75 7.32 -10.44
N LYS A 91 -5.90 8.34 -10.24
CA LYS A 91 -5.70 9.45 -11.17
C LYS A 91 -5.02 9.03 -12.48
N GLY A 92 -4.05 8.13 -12.40
CA GLY A 92 -3.25 7.70 -13.55
C GLY A 92 -2.46 8.83 -14.24
N GLY A 93 -1.90 8.51 -15.42
CA GLY A 93 -1.23 9.48 -16.29
C GLY A 93 -0.02 10.19 -15.67
N MET A 94 0.28 11.40 -16.13
CA MET A 94 1.43 12.19 -15.65
C MET A 94 1.24 12.69 -14.21
N GLY A 95 0.00 12.95 -13.78
CA GLY A 95 -0.32 13.39 -12.42
C GLY A 95 -0.01 12.32 -11.37
N ALA A 96 -0.16 11.04 -11.72
CA ALA A 96 0.24 9.93 -10.86
C ALA A 96 1.74 9.92 -10.54
N LEU A 97 2.59 10.30 -11.50
CA LEU A 97 4.04 10.23 -11.33
C LEU A 97 4.58 11.22 -10.28
N SER A 98 4.01 12.44 -10.21
CA SER A 98 4.39 13.38 -9.16
C SER A 98 3.96 12.90 -7.78
N LEU A 99 2.76 12.34 -7.67
CA LEU A 99 2.22 11.83 -6.41
C LEU A 99 3.05 10.66 -5.86
N VAL A 100 3.40 9.67 -6.69
CA VAL A 100 4.24 8.54 -6.23
C VAL A 100 5.68 8.96 -5.91
N LYS A 101 6.20 10.02 -6.52
CA LYS A 101 7.51 10.60 -6.16
C LYS A 101 7.44 11.28 -4.80
N GLU A 102 6.37 12.02 -4.53
CA GLU A 102 6.14 12.62 -3.22
C GLU A 102 5.93 11.54 -2.14
N ALA A 103 5.11 10.53 -2.41
CA ALA A 103 4.90 9.39 -1.52
C ALA A 103 6.21 8.69 -1.17
N LYS A 104 7.05 8.41 -2.18
CA LYS A 104 8.39 7.85 -1.96
C LYS A 104 9.24 8.73 -1.04
N ALA A 105 9.27 10.04 -1.27
CA ALA A 105 10.07 10.95 -0.44
C ALA A 105 9.58 10.98 1.02
N LYS A 106 8.26 10.94 1.24
CA LYS A 106 7.65 10.86 2.58
C LYS A 106 8.01 9.54 3.28
N LEU A 107 7.98 8.42 2.57
CA LEU A 107 8.38 7.11 3.11
C LEU A 107 9.88 7.04 3.41
N GLU A 108 10.72 7.61 2.56
CA GLU A 108 12.17 7.69 2.81
C GLU A 108 12.46 8.56 4.05
N ALA A 109 11.72 9.66 4.25
CA ALA A 109 11.81 10.45 5.47
C ALA A 109 11.33 9.68 6.70
N ALA A 110 10.21 8.96 6.60
CA ALA A 110 9.71 8.10 7.68
C ALA A 110 10.70 6.99 8.03
N GLU A 111 11.36 6.37 7.03
CA GLU A 111 12.39 5.35 7.23
C GLU A 111 13.55 5.86 8.09
N GLN A 112 13.95 7.11 7.90
CA GLN A 112 15.03 7.73 8.68
C GLN A 112 14.60 8.06 10.12
N ILE A 113 13.31 8.29 10.36
CA ILE A 113 12.77 8.60 11.69
C ILE A 113 12.57 7.32 12.50
N ASP A 114 11.79 6.39 11.96
CA ASP A 114 11.51 5.10 12.57
C ASP A 114 11.15 4.07 11.49
N PRO A 115 12.09 3.15 11.12
CA PRO A 115 11.84 2.12 10.12
C PRO A 115 10.94 0.98 10.63
N THR A 116 10.59 0.98 11.92
CA THR A 116 9.71 -0.01 12.54
C THR A 116 8.30 0.53 12.80
N ALA A 117 8.10 1.84 12.65
CA ALA A 117 6.81 2.49 12.79
C ALA A 117 5.75 1.74 12.00
N LEU A 118 4.60 1.55 12.64
CA LEU A 118 3.44 0.94 12.00
C LEU A 118 3.80 -0.47 11.46
N ASP A 119 4.48 -1.29 12.28
CA ASP A 119 4.99 -2.65 11.96
C ASP A 119 5.79 -2.74 10.66
N GLY A 120 6.66 -1.75 10.43
CA GLY A 120 7.49 -1.74 9.24
C GLY A 120 6.72 -1.36 7.97
N SER A 121 5.67 -0.56 8.10
CA SER A 121 4.84 -0.14 6.97
C SER A 121 5.62 0.60 5.87
N VAL A 122 6.71 1.25 6.26
CA VAL A 122 7.67 1.86 5.35
C VAL A 122 8.17 0.85 4.33
N ASN A 123 8.60 -0.33 4.77
CA ASN A 123 9.19 -1.36 3.91
C ASN A 123 8.17 -1.88 2.92
N THR A 124 6.96 -2.21 3.36
CA THR A 124 5.93 -2.70 2.45
C THR A 124 5.54 -1.63 1.42
N SER A 125 5.44 -0.37 1.85
CA SER A 125 5.04 0.74 0.98
C SER A 125 6.13 1.08 -0.05
N LEU A 126 7.39 1.20 0.38
CA LEU A 126 8.49 1.41 -0.55
C LEU A 126 8.62 0.24 -1.52
N GLY A 127 8.55 -0.99 -1.01
CA GLY A 127 8.61 -2.19 -1.81
C GLY A 127 7.56 -2.21 -2.91
N SER A 128 6.33 -1.83 -2.55
CA SER A 128 5.22 -1.79 -3.49
C SER A 128 5.34 -0.67 -4.53
N LEU A 129 5.74 0.54 -4.13
CA LEU A 129 6.04 1.60 -5.09
C LEU A 129 7.13 1.18 -6.09
N TYR A 130 8.17 0.47 -5.64
CA TYR A 130 9.27 0.07 -6.52
C TYR A 130 8.86 -0.93 -7.60
N TYR A 131 7.91 -1.85 -7.39
CA TYR A 131 7.49 -2.77 -8.46
C TYR A 131 6.31 -2.25 -9.30
N GLN A 132 5.56 -1.27 -8.78
CA GLN A 132 4.38 -0.76 -9.47
C GLN A 132 4.64 0.48 -10.32
N VAL A 133 5.59 1.33 -9.91
CA VAL A 133 5.96 2.52 -10.66
C VAL A 133 6.87 2.13 -11.84
N PRO A 134 6.73 2.74 -13.03
CA PRO A 134 7.66 2.52 -14.12
C PRO A 134 9.12 2.77 -13.74
N GLY A 135 10.05 2.01 -14.33
CA GLY A 135 11.48 2.22 -14.18
C GLY A 135 12.00 3.46 -14.91
N PHE A 136 13.31 3.66 -14.83
CA PHE A 136 14.03 4.70 -15.57
C PHE A 136 13.80 4.56 -17.09
N PRO A 137 13.65 5.67 -17.86
CA PRO A 137 13.78 7.07 -17.45
C PRO A 137 12.49 7.74 -16.96
N ILE A 138 11.36 7.03 -16.95
CA ILE A 138 10.06 7.64 -16.65
C ILE A 138 9.84 7.77 -15.15
N GLY A 139 10.13 6.71 -14.38
CA GLY A 139 9.97 6.69 -12.93
C GLY A 139 11.18 6.10 -12.23
N PHE A 140 10.96 5.57 -11.03
CA PHE A 140 11.99 5.06 -10.14
C PHE A 140 11.85 3.56 -9.86
N GLY A 141 10.95 2.87 -10.56
CA GLY A 141 10.68 1.45 -10.37
C GLY A 141 11.95 0.59 -10.46
N SER A 142 12.02 -0.43 -9.61
CA SER A 142 13.12 -1.38 -9.54
C SER A 142 12.70 -2.64 -8.80
N ASP A 143 12.51 -3.75 -9.53
CA ASP A 143 12.16 -5.06 -8.93
C ASP A 143 13.18 -5.54 -7.89
N LYS A 144 14.47 -5.21 -8.09
CA LYS A 144 15.52 -5.49 -7.12
C LYS A 144 15.28 -4.79 -5.79
N LYS A 145 14.95 -3.49 -5.82
CA LYS A 145 14.62 -2.74 -4.60
C LYS A 145 13.29 -3.19 -4.03
N ALA A 146 12.29 -3.43 -4.87
CA ALA A 146 10.98 -3.92 -4.46
C ALA A 146 11.12 -5.20 -3.63
N LYS A 147 11.81 -6.21 -4.17
CA LYS A 147 12.07 -7.48 -3.48
C LYS A 147 12.76 -7.27 -2.14
N ALA A 148 13.83 -6.47 -2.10
CA ALA A 148 14.58 -6.23 -0.86
C ALA A 148 13.71 -5.57 0.22
N TYR A 149 12.86 -4.62 -0.15
CA TYR A 149 11.95 -3.97 0.78
C TYR A 149 10.81 -4.90 1.24
N LEU A 150 10.22 -5.67 0.32
CA LEU A 150 9.14 -6.61 0.66
C LEU A 150 9.65 -7.75 1.56
N GLU A 151 10.87 -8.25 1.34
CA GLU A 151 11.47 -9.27 2.21
C GLU A 151 11.73 -8.72 3.63
N LYS A 152 12.16 -7.45 3.75
CA LYS A 152 12.25 -6.78 5.07
C LYS A 152 10.89 -6.66 5.74
N ALA A 153 9.85 -6.30 4.98
CA ALA A 153 8.49 -6.20 5.51
C ALA A 153 7.98 -7.55 6.05
N LEU A 154 8.23 -8.66 5.35
CA LEU A 154 7.89 -9.99 5.84
C LEU A 154 8.69 -10.39 7.07
N ALA A 155 9.97 -10.02 7.15
CA ALA A 155 10.78 -10.29 8.33
C ALA A 155 10.26 -9.56 9.59
N GLN A 156 9.68 -8.37 9.42
CA GLN A 156 9.10 -7.58 10.51
C GLN A 156 7.67 -8.03 10.87
N ASN A 157 6.85 -8.36 9.87
CA ASN A 157 5.45 -8.74 10.05
C ASN A 157 5.11 -9.97 9.19
N PRO A 158 5.56 -11.17 9.61
CA PRO A 158 5.49 -12.38 8.79
C PRO A 158 4.06 -12.88 8.55
N ASP A 159 3.12 -12.56 9.45
CA ASP A 159 1.73 -13.00 9.36
C ASP A 159 0.77 -11.87 8.98
N GLY A 160 1.31 -10.69 8.65
CA GLY A 160 0.54 -9.52 8.26
C GLY A 160 -0.10 -9.69 6.89
N ILE A 161 -1.38 -9.29 6.78
CA ILE A 161 -2.12 -9.38 5.52
C ILE A 161 -1.49 -8.53 4.40
N ASP A 162 -1.03 -7.30 4.71
CA ASP A 162 -0.51 -6.38 3.69
C ASP A 162 0.90 -6.76 3.19
N PRO A 163 1.91 -7.03 4.05
CA PRO A 163 3.22 -7.49 3.60
C PRO A 163 3.13 -8.74 2.72
N ASN A 164 2.32 -9.72 3.13
CA ASN A 164 2.13 -10.94 2.36
C ASN A 164 1.35 -10.71 1.07
N TYR A 165 0.29 -9.90 1.08
CA TYR A 165 -0.39 -9.54 -0.16
C TYR A 165 0.57 -8.90 -1.16
N PHE A 166 1.36 -7.91 -0.74
CA PHE A 166 2.24 -7.20 -1.66
C PHE A 166 3.41 -8.04 -2.15
N TYR A 167 3.94 -8.94 -1.32
CA TYR A 167 4.94 -9.90 -1.79
C TYR A 167 4.31 -10.93 -2.75
N GLY A 168 3.09 -11.38 -2.47
CA GLY A 168 2.31 -12.24 -3.35
C GLY A 168 2.02 -11.61 -4.71
N ASP A 169 1.56 -10.36 -4.75
CA ASP A 169 1.33 -9.61 -5.99
C ASP A 169 2.64 -9.37 -6.75
N PHE A 170 3.73 -9.05 -6.03
CA PHE A 170 5.05 -8.95 -6.64
C PHE A 170 5.45 -10.27 -7.32
N LEU A 171 5.38 -11.41 -6.62
CA LEU A 171 5.68 -12.73 -7.18
C LEU A 171 4.78 -13.08 -8.37
N PHE A 172 3.50 -12.74 -8.30
CA PHE A 172 2.55 -12.91 -9.41
C PHE A 172 3.01 -12.14 -10.65
N ARG A 173 3.41 -10.87 -10.49
CA ARG A 173 3.92 -10.02 -11.59
C ARG A 173 5.24 -10.52 -12.16
N GLN A 174 6.08 -11.15 -11.34
CA GLN A 174 7.31 -11.84 -11.78
C GLN A 174 7.03 -13.19 -12.46
N GLY A 175 5.78 -13.66 -12.48
CA GLY A 175 5.40 -14.94 -13.09
C GLY A 175 5.65 -16.17 -12.20
N GLU A 176 6.00 -15.96 -10.93
CA GLU A 176 6.24 -17.01 -9.93
C GLU A 176 4.91 -17.48 -9.30
N TYR A 177 3.99 -17.95 -10.14
CA TYR A 177 2.58 -18.21 -9.77
C TYR A 177 2.37 -19.19 -8.61
N ALA A 178 3.19 -20.23 -8.50
CA ALA A 178 3.09 -21.20 -7.41
C ALA A 178 3.40 -20.54 -6.06
N LYS A 179 4.55 -19.85 -5.98
CA LYS A 179 4.94 -19.12 -4.76
C LYS A 179 3.98 -17.99 -4.43
N ALA A 180 3.52 -17.25 -5.46
CA ALA A 180 2.54 -16.20 -5.27
C ALA A 180 1.27 -16.75 -4.61
N ARG A 181 0.77 -17.90 -5.06
CA ARG A 181 -0.40 -18.56 -4.46
C ARG A 181 -0.18 -18.91 -3.00
N ASP A 182 0.96 -19.51 -2.66
CA ASP A 182 1.27 -19.92 -1.29
C ASP A 182 1.31 -18.71 -0.35
N VAL A 183 1.98 -17.63 -0.76
CA VAL A 183 2.08 -16.38 0.00
C VAL A 183 0.71 -15.69 0.13
N LEU A 184 -0.10 -15.66 -0.93
CA LEU A 184 -1.43 -15.05 -0.90
C LEU A 184 -2.41 -15.83 -0.01
N ASN A 185 -2.32 -17.17 0.01
CA ASN A 185 -3.09 -17.98 0.95
C ASN A 185 -2.66 -17.73 2.40
N HIS A 186 -1.36 -17.52 2.65
CA HIS A 186 -0.86 -17.09 3.96
C HIS A 186 -1.45 -15.73 4.35
N ALA A 187 -1.50 -14.77 3.43
CA ALA A 187 -2.16 -13.47 3.66
C ALA A 187 -3.66 -13.62 4.03
N LEU A 188 -4.39 -14.55 3.40
CA LEU A 188 -5.79 -14.83 3.73
C LEU A 188 -5.98 -15.39 5.15
N ALA A 189 -4.98 -16.08 5.70
CA ALA A 189 -5.04 -16.63 7.05
C ALA A 189 -4.72 -15.60 8.15
N ALA A 190 -4.28 -14.38 7.79
CA ALA A 190 -3.97 -13.32 8.75
C ALA A 190 -5.16 -13.04 9.68
N ALA A 191 -4.89 -12.82 10.97
CA ALA A 191 -5.92 -12.50 11.95
C ALA A 191 -6.64 -11.17 11.64
N PRO A 192 -7.95 -11.03 11.94
CA PRO A 192 -8.64 -9.75 11.82
C PRO A 192 -7.99 -8.66 12.67
N ARG A 193 -7.94 -7.44 12.15
CA ARG A 193 -7.33 -6.29 12.82
C ARG A 193 -8.44 -5.38 13.38
N PRO A 194 -8.62 -5.30 14.71
CA PRO A 194 -9.70 -4.50 15.30
C PRO A 194 -9.65 -3.03 14.83
N GLY A 195 -10.79 -2.51 14.39
CA GLY A 195 -10.91 -1.16 13.86
C GLY A 195 -10.56 -1.04 12.37
N ARG A 196 -10.20 -2.14 11.69
CA ARG A 196 -9.90 -2.16 10.24
C ARG A 196 -10.59 -3.25 9.46
N GLU A 197 -11.80 -3.52 9.86
CA GLU A 197 -12.71 -4.46 9.22
C GLU A 197 -12.91 -4.10 7.74
N VAL A 198 -13.09 -2.81 7.40
CA VAL A 198 -13.25 -2.34 6.01
C VAL A 198 -12.00 -2.61 5.19
N ALA A 199 -10.82 -2.26 5.73
CA ALA A 199 -9.56 -2.46 5.03
C ALA A 199 -9.22 -3.94 4.85
N ASP A 200 -9.48 -4.77 5.87
CA ASP A 200 -9.23 -6.21 5.83
C ASP A 200 -10.15 -6.91 4.83
N ALA A 201 -11.45 -6.55 4.82
CA ALA A 201 -12.39 -7.07 3.85
C ALA A 201 -11.95 -6.72 2.41
N GLY A 202 -11.67 -5.45 2.14
CA GLY A 202 -11.21 -5.00 0.83
C GLY A 202 -9.89 -5.65 0.41
N ARG A 203 -8.95 -5.82 1.34
CA ARG A 203 -7.69 -6.51 1.07
C ARG A 203 -7.88 -7.98 0.75
N ARG A 204 -8.80 -8.68 1.41
CA ARG A 204 -9.14 -10.08 1.09
C ARG A 204 -9.76 -10.22 -0.29
N GLU A 205 -10.59 -9.26 -0.70
CA GLU A 205 -11.10 -9.22 -2.07
C GLU A 205 -9.97 -9.06 -3.09
N GLU A 206 -9.02 -8.14 -2.84
CA GLU A 206 -7.84 -7.97 -3.70
C GLU A 206 -6.98 -9.24 -3.76
N ILE A 207 -6.76 -9.93 -2.63
CA ILE A 207 -6.04 -11.21 -2.60
C ILE A 207 -6.76 -12.27 -3.47
N ASN A 208 -8.07 -12.44 -3.28
CA ASN A 208 -8.87 -13.40 -4.03
C ASN A 208 -8.86 -13.09 -5.54
N ALA A 209 -8.86 -11.81 -5.92
CA ALA A 209 -8.75 -11.39 -7.31
C ALA A 209 -7.39 -11.78 -7.93
N VAL A 210 -6.29 -11.69 -7.19
CA VAL A 210 -4.97 -12.14 -7.67
C VAL A 210 -4.92 -13.67 -7.76
N LEU A 211 -5.49 -14.40 -6.79
CA LEU A 211 -5.57 -15.86 -6.82
C LEU A 211 -6.35 -16.37 -8.04
N ALA A 212 -7.50 -15.77 -8.35
CA ALA A 212 -8.28 -16.12 -9.55
C ALA A 212 -7.50 -15.86 -10.86
N GLN A 213 -6.69 -14.80 -10.89
CA GLN A 213 -5.79 -14.55 -12.03
C GLN A 213 -4.69 -15.59 -12.13
N ILE A 214 -4.11 -16.04 -11.01
CA ILE A 214 -3.12 -17.12 -10.97
C ILE A 214 -3.71 -18.41 -11.56
N GLU A 215 -4.91 -18.80 -11.14
CA GLU A 215 -5.59 -20.00 -11.66
C GLU A 215 -5.77 -19.93 -13.17
N THR A 216 -6.26 -18.78 -13.67
CA THR A 216 -6.42 -18.53 -15.09
C THR A 216 -5.10 -18.62 -15.86
N LYS A 217 -4.00 -18.11 -15.30
CA LYS A 217 -2.67 -18.13 -15.93
C LYS A 217 -2.06 -19.53 -15.94
N VAL A 218 -2.28 -20.32 -14.89
CA VAL A 218 -1.77 -21.69 -14.78
C VAL A 218 -2.54 -22.63 -15.70
N ALA A 219 -3.86 -22.51 -15.80
CA ALA A 219 -4.67 -23.35 -16.69
C ALA A 219 -4.42 -23.12 -18.20
N ARG A 220 -3.78 -22.00 -18.56
CA ARG A 220 -3.42 -21.65 -19.95
C ARG A 220 -1.99 -22.07 -20.33
N ARG A 221 -1.24 -22.66 -19.41
CA ARG A 221 0.10 -23.23 -19.66
C ARG A 221 -0.02 -24.72 -19.93
#